data_AF-J7QJ03-F1
#
_entry.id   AF-J7QJ03-F1
#
_cell.length_a   1.000
_cell.length_b   1.000
_cell.length_c   1.000
_cell.angle_alpha   90.00
_cell.angle_beta   90.00
_cell.angle_gamma   90.00
#
_symmetry.space_group_name_H-M   'P 1'
#
loop_
_entity.id
_entity.type
_entity.pdbx_description
1 polymer ?
#
loop_
_entity_poly.entity_id
_entity_poly.type
_entity_poly.pdbx_seq_one_letter_code
_entity_poly.pdbx_strand_id
1 'polypeptide(L)'
;MLALHLSMIEVRLRAAVPNLVNDANSLSLAKMIAEGLKDFSPSASEKIRYSTHELWNKAYQLERLIALIQPQEALFTELARRTRQAIDEGLPSASKLKESFDRGKAELLEKENGDGGNVGVTFKLKSDSGSVQRARMLLLDALEELHWASQRKFSARPLQIGAIRLATMFVFGSAFLFVAPYLALYIFSLFGKPFDPRAWEWLPLFTALSAGLFGAFFSRLSALQSNANTLSLDALAEAKRPLYMLFRGIVGMSGALFVFFFLQSGLIQGNLFPKFKELGFSVVEWPSEVQPSPGNKNGAQLSSTTPTASVTGLPWRIVLPSESLALLIVWSFLAGFSERLVPNILSSTDKTLTDATQRGLSK
;
A
#
# COMPACT_ATOMS: atom_id res chain seq x y z
N MET A 1 2.35 -7.23 -17.94
CA MET A 1 1.86 -5.90 -18.36
C MET A 1 2.37 -5.55 -19.74
N LEU A 2 3.67 -5.27 -19.94
CA LEU A 2 4.21 -4.97 -21.27
C LEU A 2 3.92 -6.07 -22.31
N ALA A 3 4.17 -7.35 -21.97
CA ALA A 3 3.85 -8.47 -22.86
C ALA A 3 2.37 -8.56 -23.25
N LEU A 4 1.45 -8.28 -22.32
CA LEU A 4 0.01 -8.21 -22.59
C LEU A 4 -0.31 -7.05 -23.55
N HIS A 5 0.32 -5.89 -23.33
CA HIS A 5 0.15 -4.72 -24.20
C HIS A 5 0.65 -4.99 -25.62
N LEU A 6 1.82 -5.60 -25.77
CA LEU A 6 2.36 -6.02 -27.06
C LEU A 6 1.46 -7.05 -27.75
N SER A 7 0.91 -8.01 -27.00
CA SER A 7 -0.08 -8.96 -27.54
C SER A 7 -1.34 -8.25 -28.06
N MET A 8 -1.83 -7.22 -27.35
CA MET A 8 -2.95 -6.41 -27.84
C MET A 8 -2.60 -5.65 -29.12
N ILE A 9 -1.40 -5.07 -29.22
CA ILE A 9 -0.89 -4.41 -30.44
C ILE A 9 -0.87 -5.41 -31.60
N GLU A 10 -0.36 -6.62 -31.39
CA GLU A 10 -0.32 -7.67 -32.40
C GLU A 10 -1.72 -8.09 -32.89
N VAL A 11 -2.67 -8.31 -31.96
CA VAL A 11 -4.06 -8.63 -32.31
C VAL A 11 -4.70 -7.52 -33.13
N ARG A 12 -4.49 -6.25 -32.75
CA ARG A 12 -5.00 -5.10 -33.50
C ARG A 12 -4.39 -4.98 -34.88
N LEU A 13 -3.09 -5.22 -35.02
CA LEU A 13 -2.41 -5.23 -36.30
C LEU A 13 -3.02 -6.29 -37.23
N ARG A 14 -3.18 -7.53 -36.73
CA ARG A 14 -3.80 -8.63 -37.50
C ARG A 14 -5.24 -8.31 -37.94
N ALA A 15 -6.01 -7.62 -37.10
CA ALA A 15 -7.37 -7.20 -37.43
C ALA A 15 -7.41 -6.05 -38.46
N ALA A 16 -6.42 -5.16 -38.47
CA ALA A 16 -6.36 -4.04 -39.40
C ALA A 16 -5.92 -4.44 -40.82
N VAL A 17 -4.93 -5.35 -40.93
CA VAL A 17 -4.29 -5.72 -42.20
C VAL A 17 -5.25 -6.09 -43.34
N PRO A 18 -6.32 -6.89 -43.15
CA PRO A 18 -7.25 -7.25 -44.22
C PRO A 18 -7.94 -6.03 -44.89
N ASN A 19 -8.08 -4.93 -44.16
CA ASN A 19 -8.73 -3.71 -44.65
C ASN A 19 -7.76 -2.77 -45.37
N LEU A 20 -6.46 -3.09 -45.42
CA LEU A 20 -5.39 -2.23 -45.97
C LEU A 20 -5.02 -2.56 -47.42
N VAL A 21 -5.67 -3.54 -48.06
CA VAL A 21 -5.25 -4.11 -49.36
C VAL A 21 -5.07 -3.04 -50.45
N ASN A 22 -5.80 -1.93 -50.38
CA ASN A 22 -5.79 -0.88 -51.41
C ASN A 22 -4.87 0.32 -51.09
N ASP A 23 -4.21 0.37 -49.93
CA ASP A 23 -3.35 1.50 -49.52
C ASP A 23 -1.91 1.06 -49.28
N ALA A 24 -1.05 1.34 -50.27
CA ALA A 24 0.37 1.01 -50.23
C ALA A 24 1.11 1.64 -49.04
N ASN A 25 0.70 2.84 -48.59
CA ASN A 25 1.33 3.52 -47.46
C ASN A 25 0.94 2.85 -46.15
N SER A 26 -0.34 2.47 -45.98
CA SER A 26 -0.76 1.74 -44.78
C SER A 26 -0.14 0.34 -44.70
N LEU A 27 0.08 -0.32 -45.85
CA LEU A 27 0.79 -1.60 -45.90
C LEU A 27 2.27 -1.49 -45.49
N SER A 28 2.96 -0.41 -45.87
CA SER A 28 4.35 -0.20 -45.46
C SER A 28 4.44 0.06 -43.94
N LEU A 29 3.51 0.84 -43.39
CA LEU A 29 3.39 1.05 -41.94
C LEU A 29 3.07 -0.27 -41.20
N ALA A 30 2.16 -1.09 -41.73
CA ALA A 30 1.85 -2.39 -41.15
C ALA A 30 3.09 -3.32 -41.09
N LYS A 31 3.92 -3.32 -42.14
CA LYS A 31 5.20 -4.04 -42.15
C LYS A 31 6.17 -3.49 -41.09
N MET A 32 6.32 -2.17 -40.99
CA MET A 32 7.16 -1.53 -39.97
C MET A 32 6.72 -1.90 -38.54
N ILE A 33 5.41 -1.95 -38.29
CA ILE A 33 4.87 -2.36 -36.99
C ILE A 33 5.16 -3.84 -36.73
N ALA A 34 4.96 -4.70 -37.72
CA ALA A 34 5.24 -6.14 -37.61
C ALA A 34 6.73 -6.42 -37.35
N GLU A 35 7.63 -5.68 -38.00
CA GLU A 35 9.07 -5.73 -37.76
C GLU A 35 9.42 -5.23 -36.36
N GLY A 36 8.89 -4.07 -35.95
CA GLY A 36 9.09 -3.55 -34.61
C GLY A 36 8.57 -4.48 -33.50
N LEU A 37 7.50 -5.24 -33.74
CA LEU A 37 7.03 -6.28 -32.81
C LEU A 37 8.00 -7.46 -32.70
N LYS A 38 8.72 -7.83 -33.77
CA LYS A 38 9.73 -8.90 -33.73
C LYS A 38 10.90 -8.55 -32.81
N ASP A 39 11.23 -7.26 -32.67
CA ASP A 39 12.26 -6.79 -31.73
C ASP A 39 11.93 -7.11 -30.26
N PHE A 40 10.65 -7.33 -29.93
CA PHE A 40 10.20 -7.71 -28.59
C PHE A 40 10.13 -9.22 -28.36
N SER A 41 10.44 -10.04 -29.38
CA SER A 41 10.48 -11.50 -29.22
C SER A 41 11.48 -11.89 -28.12
N PRO A 42 11.18 -12.93 -27.30
CA PRO A 42 12.11 -13.40 -26.27
C PRO A 42 13.50 -13.74 -26.83
N SER A 43 13.58 -14.23 -28.08
CA SER A 43 14.84 -14.49 -28.79
C SER A 43 15.65 -13.23 -29.12
N ALA A 44 15.01 -12.06 -29.22
CA ALA A 44 15.67 -10.76 -29.39
C ALA A 44 16.01 -10.10 -28.04
N SER A 45 15.22 -10.38 -27.00
CA SER A 45 15.40 -9.81 -25.65
C SER A 45 16.71 -10.22 -24.98
N GLU A 46 17.27 -11.38 -25.34
CA GLU A 46 18.56 -11.85 -24.83
C GLU A 46 19.75 -11.03 -25.38
N LYS A 47 19.58 -10.37 -26.53
CA LYS A 47 20.63 -9.59 -27.19
C LYS A 47 20.60 -8.09 -26.87
N ILE A 48 19.52 -7.56 -26.31
CA ILE A 48 19.38 -6.11 -26.14
C ILE A 48 19.04 -5.71 -24.71
N ARG A 49 20.01 -5.05 -24.05
CA ARG A 49 19.84 -4.42 -22.72
C ARG A 49 19.06 -3.10 -22.84
N TYR A 50 17.83 -3.12 -23.33
CA TYR A 50 16.98 -1.93 -23.22
C TYR A 50 16.57 -1.70 -21.77
N SER A 51 16.58 -0.45 -21.35
CA SER A 51 15.89 -0.06 -20.13
C SER A 51 14.39 -0.29 -20.29
N THR A 52 13.68 -0.58 -19.21
CA THR A 52 12.23 -0.78 -19.26
C THR A 52 11.49 0.44 -19.83
N HIS A 53 12.03 1.64 -19.62
CA HIS A 53 11.48 2.88 -20.17
C HIS A 53 11.54 2.92 -21.70
N GLU A 54 12.67 2.53 -22.29
CA GLU A 54 12.82 2.48 -23.76
C GLU A 54 11.89 1.46 -24.40
N LEU A 55 11.69 0.30 -23.76
CA LEU A 55 10.74 -0.71 -24.23
C LEU A 55 9.30 -0.20 -24.25
N TRP A 56 8.88 0.53 -23.21
CA TRP A 56 7.57 1.16 -23.17
C TRP A 56 7.41 2.25 -24.23
N ASN A 57 8.42 3.09 -24.44
CA ASN A 57 8.41 4.12 -25.48
C ASN A 57 8.29 3.50 -26.87
N LYS A 58 9.04 2.43 -27.16
CA LYS A 58 8.93 1.71 -28.43
C LYS A 58 7.54 1.09 -28.60
N ALA A 59 6.99 0.45 -27.56
CA ALA A 59 5.65 -0.13 -27.62
C ALA A 59 4.58 0.94 -27.90
N TYR A 60 4.71 2.12 -27.30
CA TYR A 60 3.83 3.27 -27.57
C TYR A 60 3.97 3.80 -29.00
N GLN A 61 5.20 3.89 -29.52
CA GLN A 61 5.42 4.25 -30.92
C GLN A 61 4.68 3.29 -31.86
N LEU A 62 4.77 1.98 -31.62
CA LEU A 62 4.01 0.98 -32.38
C LEU A 62 2.49 1.18 -32.26
N GLU A 63 1.98 1.47 -31.06
CA GLU A 63 0.55 1.72 -30.85
C GLU A 63 0.07 2.98 -31.60
N ARG A 64 0.87 4.04 -31.64
CA ARG A 64 0.59 5.26 -32.43
C ARG A 64 0.54 4.96 -33.93
N LEU A 65 1.49 4.15 -34.43
CA LEU A 65 1.49 3.74 -35.84
C LEU A 65 0.23 2.92 -36.18
N ILE A 66 -0.22 2.04 -35.28
CA ILE A 66 -1.50 1.31 -35.45
C ILE A 66 -2.68 2.28 -35.55
N ALA A 67 -2.71 3.35 -34.74
CA ALA A 67 -3.78 4.33 -34.79
C ALA A 67 -3.86 5.06 -36.15
N LEU A 68 -2.73 5.21 -36.86
CA LEU A 68 -2.69 5.83 -38.19
C LEU A 68 -3.25 4.92 -39.28
N ILE A 69 -3.03 3.59 -39.18
CA ILE A 69 -3.54 2.60 -40.15
C ILE A 69 -4.93 2.05 -39.79
N GLN A 70 -5.51 2.46 -38.67
CA GLN A 70 -6.82 1.97 -38.23
C GLN A 70 -7.89 2.35 -39.29
N PRO A 71 -8.76 1.40 -39.70
CA PRO A 71 -9.81 1.69 -40.68
C PRO A 71 -10.80 2.71 -40.11
N GLN A 72 -11.34 3.53 -41.00
CA GLN A 72 -12.23 4.65 -40.64
C GLN A 72 -13.43 4.19 -39.79
N GLU A 73 -14.02 3.05 -40.15
CA GLU A 73 -15.19 2.47 -39.47
C GLU A 73 -14.90 2.08 -38.01
N ALA A 74 -13.69 1.62 -37.72
CA ALA A 74 -13.31 1.19 -36.37
C ALA A 74 -12.81 2.34 -35.50
N LEU A 75 -12.49 3.49 -36.09
CA LEU A 75 -11.73 4.53 -35.44
C LEU A 75 -12.52 5.21 -34.31
N PHE A 76 -13.78 5.51 -34.56
CA PHE A 76 -14.65 6.11 -33.55
C PHE A 76 -14.97 5.13 -32.41
N THR A 77 -15.18 3.86 -32.75
CA THR A 77 -15.37 2.78 -31.76
C THR A 77 -14.15 2.61 -30.87
N GLU A 78 -12.94 2.64 -31.45
CA GLU A 78 -11.69 2.57 -30.71
C GLU A 78 -11.49 3.81 -29.83
N LEU A 79 -11.76 5.02 -30.34
CA LEU A 79 -11.73 6.25 -29.54
C LEU A 79 -12.69 6.19 -28.35
N ALA A 80 -13.93 5.73 -28.57
CA ALA A 80 -14.91 5.54 -27.51
C ALA A 80 -14.42 4.53 -26.46
N ARG A 81 -13.81 3.42 -26.92
CA ARG A 81 -13.23 2.40 -26.04
C ARG A 81 -12.09 2.97 -25.19
N ARG A 82 -11.18 3.74 -25.78
CA ARG A 82 -10.05 4.38 -25.06
C ARG A 82 -10.51 5.46 -24.09
N THR A 83 -11.50 6.25 -24.48
CA THR A 83 -12.10 7.24 -23.59
C THR A 83 -12.77 6.57 -22.40
N ARG A 84 -13.51 5.47 -22.61
CA ARG A 84 -14.09 4.68 -21.53
C ARG A 84 -13.00 4.07 -20.64
N GLN A 85 -11.95 3.51 -21.22
CA GLN A 85 -10.82 2.99 -20.46
C GLN A 85 -10.18 4.07 -19.58
N ALA A 86 -10.00 5.29 -20.10
CA ALA A 86 -9.47 6.41 -19.31
C ALA A 86 -10.40 6.79 -18.14
N ILE A 87 -11.72 6.73 -18.33
CA ILE A 87 -12.72 6.95 -17.27
C ILE A 87 -12.65 5.83 -16.23
N ASP A 88 -12.64 4.58 -16.67
CA ASP A 88 -12.60 3.40 -15.79
C ASP A 88 -11.31 3.34 -14.96
N GLU A 89 -10.19 3.80 -15.54
CA GLU A 89 -8.92 3.95 -14.83
C GLU A 89 -8.85 5.18 -13.92
N GLY A 90 -9.86 6.05 -13.94
CA GLY A 90 -9.94 7.25 -13.10
C GLY A 90 -8.87 8.29 -13.44
N LEU A 91 -8.50 8.43 -14.72
CA LEU A 91 -7.46 9.38 -15.12
C LEU A 91 -7.89 10.83 -14.85
N PRO A 92 -7.00 11.72 -14.39
CA PRO A 92 -7.33 13.14 -14.20
C PRO A 92 -7.80 13.82 -15.50
N SER A 93 -7.27 13.38 -16.64
CA SER A 93 -7.64 13.87 -17.97
C SER A 93 -8.93 13.24 -18.53
N ALA A 94 -9.54 12.28 -17.83
CA ALA A 94 -10.72 11.56 -18.33
C ALA A 94 -11.91 12.48 -18.61
N SER A 95 -12.16 13.52 -17.79
CA SER A 95 -13.23 14.50 -18.05
C SER A 95 -12.98 15.25 -19.34
N LYS A 96 -11.75 15.76 -19.52
CA LYS A 96 -11.35 16.48 -20.74
C LYS A 96 -11.45 15.59 -21.98
N LEU A 97 -11.00 14.34 -21.89
CA LEU A 97 -11.11 13.36 -22.98
C LEU A 97 -12.57 13.06 -23.32
N LYS A 98 -13.42 12.89 -22.31
CA LYS A 98 -14.87 12.70 -22.49
C LYS A 98 -15.52 13.90 -23.17
N GLU A 99 -15.24 15.11 -22.72
CA GLU A 99 -15.77 16.34 -23.34
C GLU A 99 -15.29 16.49 -24.79
N SER A 100 -14.04 16.14 -25.07
CA SER A 100 -13.44 16.19 -26.41
C SER A 100 -14.06 15.12 -27.32
N PHE A 101 -14.33 13.93 -26.77
CA PHE A 101 -15.05 12.86 -27.43
C PHE A 101 -16.51 13.24 -27.73
N ASP A 102 -17.25 13.79 -26.76
CA ASP A 102 -18.65 14.19 -26.93
C ASP A 102 -18.79 15.34 -27.95
N ARG A 103 -17.85 16.29 -27.95
CA ARG A 103 -17.76 17.34 -28.97
C ARG A 103 -17.45 16.74 -30.35
N GLY A 104 -16.44 15.86 -30.42
CA GLY A 104 -16.09 15.15 -31.65
C GLY A 104 -17.25 14.32 -32.19
N LYS A 105 -18.04 13.69 -31.32
CA LYS A 105 -19.22 12.91 -31.68
C LYS A 105 -20.24 13.74 -32.46
N ALA A 106 -20.53 14.95 -31.99
CA ALA A 106 -21.49 15.85 -32.63
C ALA A 106 -20.99 16.37 -33.99
N GLU A 107 -19.69 16.61 -34.12
CA GLU A 107 -19.09 17.17 -35.34
C GLU A 107 -18.82 16.11 -36.42
N LEU A 108 -18.38 14.91 -36.01
CA LEU A 108 -17.79 13.90 -36.88
C LEU A 108 -18.78 12.82 -37.35
N LEU A 109 -19.89 12.63 -36.62
CA LEU A 109 -20.88 11.62 -36.98
C LEU A 109 -22.02 12.26 -37.78
N GLU A 110 -22.39 11.57 -38.85
CA GLU A 110 -23.60 11.86 -39.60
C GLU A 110 -24.68 10.85 -39.18
N LYS A 111 -25.92 11.33 -39.03
CA LYS A 111 -27.05 10.44 -38.82
C LYS A 111 -27.35 9.75 -40.14
N GLU A 112 -27.13 8.46 -40.21
CA GLU A 112 -27.61 7.66 -41.33
C GLU A 112 -29.11 7.43 -41.11
N ASN A 113 -29.94 8.09 -41.93
CA ASN A 113 -31.37 7.81 -41.92
C ASN A 113 -31.55 6.40 -42.48
N GLY A 114 -31.72 5.43 -41.59
CA GLY A 114 -32.05 4.06 -41.97
C GLY A 114 -33.35 4.07 -42.76
N ASP A 115 -33.26 3.69 -44.03
CA ASP A 115 -34.40 3.60 -44.94
C ASP A 115 -35.23 2.37 -44.55
N GLY A 116 -36.17 2.58 -43.63
CA GLY A 116 -37.18 1.57 -43.24
C GLY A 116 -37.12 1.09 -41.79
N GLY A 117 -38.15 1.46 -41.03
CA GLY A 117 -38.73 0.64 -39.96
C GLY A 117 -37.84 0.27 -38.77
N ASN A 118 -37.77 1.16 -37.77
CA ASN A 118 -37.54 0.84 -36.35
C ASN A 118 -36.20 0.16 -35.95
N VAL A 119 -35.19 0.13 -36.82
CA VAL A 119 -33.83 -0.32 -36.46
C VAL A 119 -33.01 0.89 -36.01
N GLY A 120 -32.36 0.79 -34.85
CA GLY A 120 -31.76 1.91 -34.13
C GLY A 120 -30.83 2.81 -34.95
N VAL A 121 -30.77 4.09 -34.57
CA VAL A 121 -29.95 5.11 -35.23
C VAL A 121 -28.48 4.67 -35.27
N THR A 122 -28.00 4.24 -36.43
CA THR A 122 -26.59 4.00 -36.70
C THR A 122 -25.91 5.31 -37.04
N PHE A 123 -24.77 5.55 -36.41
CA PHE A 123 -23.93 6.71 -36.71
C PHE A 123 -22.73 6.25 -37.51
N LYS A 124 -22.55 6.81 -38.71
CA LYS A 124 -21.34 6.63 -39.50
C LYS A 124 -20.46 7.86 -39.39
N LEU A 125 -19.15 7.63 -39.39
CA LEU A 125 -18.18 8.72 -39.45
C LEU A 125 -18.26 9.35 -40.83
N LYS A 126 -18.38 10.68 -40.90
CA LYS A 126 -18.33 11.43 -42.16
C LYS A 126 -17.08 11.01 -42.96
N SER A 127 -17.27 10.71 -44.24
CA SER A 127 -16.21 10.30 -45.17
C SER A 127 -15.29 11.44 -45.62
N ASP A 128 -15.45 12.64 -45.06
CA ASP A 128 -14.52 13.73 -45.30
C ASP A 128 -13.15 13.41 -44.68
N SER A 129 -12.10 13.64 -45.46
CA SER A 129 -10.71 13.52 -45.04
C SER A 129 -10.43 14.30 -43.74
N GLY A 130 -11.08 15.46 -43.54
CA GLY A 130 -10.95 16.27 -42.33
C GLY A 130 -11.50 15.60 -41.08
N SER A 131 -12.67 14.95 -41.15
CA SER A 131 -13.25 14.24 -40.01
C SER A 131 -12.43 13.02 -39.60
N VAL A 132 -11.89 12.27 -40.57
CA VAL A 132 -11.00 11.14 -40.30
C VAL A 132 -9.71 11.58 -39.59
N GLN A 133 -9.08 12.65 -40.08
CA GLN A 133 -7.86 13.20 -39.46
C GLN A 133 -8.11 13.70 -38.03
N ARG A 134 -9.22 14.40 -37.81
CA ARG A 134 -9.56 14.90 -36.47
C ARG A 134 -9.86 13.78 -35.49
N ALA A 135 -10.57 12.74 -35.93
CA ALA A 135 -10.81 11.56 -35.11
C ALA A 135 -9.48 10.83 -34.77
N ARG A 136 -8.53 10.75 -35.72
CA ARG A 136 -7.17 10.22 -35.49
C ARG A 136 -6.41 11.03 -34.45
N MET A 137 -6.45 12.36 -34.51
CA MET A 137 -5.80 13.22 -33.53
C MET A 137 -6.37 12.98 -32.12
N LEU A 138 -7.70 12.96 -31.97
CA LEU A 138 -8.35 12.66 -30.69
C LEU A 138 -7.97 11.28 -30.14
N LEU A 139 -7.82 10.29 -31.03
CA LEU A 139 -7.36 8.95 -30.64
C LEU A 139 -5.91 8.96 -30.17
N LEU A 140 -5.03 9.68 -30.85
CA LEU A 140 -3.63 9.83 -30.44
C LEU A 140 -3.52 10.53 -29.08
N ASP A 141 -4.30 11.59 -28.84
CA ASP A 141 -4.35 12.28 -27.55
C ASP A 141 -4.81 11.34 -26.43
N ALA A 142 -5.87 10.55 -26.67
CA ALA A 142 -6.34 9.58 -25.69
C ALA A 142 -5.32 8.46 -25.42
N LEU A 143 -4.61 8.00 -26.46
CA LEU A 143 -3.55 7.00 -26.32
C LEU A 143 -2.35 7.55 -25.54
N GLU A 144 -1.98 8.81 -25.74
CA GLU A 144 -0.89 9.45 -25.01
C GLU A 144 -1.17 9.51 -23.51
N GLU A 145 -2.36 9.97 -23.12
CA GLU A 145 -2.80 10.06 -21.73
C GLU A 145 -2.82 8.67 -21.06
N LEU A 146 -3.37 7.67 -21.74
CA LEU A 146 -3.37 6.27 -21.28
C LEU A 146 -1.96 5.71 -21.16
N HIS A 147 -1.08 6.03 -22.10
CA HIS A 147 0.30 5.56 -22.07
C HIS A 147 1.05 6.11 -20.86
N TRP A 148 0.97 7.42 -20.62
CA TRP A 148 1.59 8.05 -19.46
C TRP A 148 1.06 7.48 -18.15
N ALA A 149 -0.24 7.21 -18.06
CA ALA A 149 -0.84 6.58 -16.90
C ALA A 149 -0.32 5.14 -16.68
N SER A 150 -0.30 4.32 -17.72
CA SER A 150 0.21 2.95 -17.68
C SER A 150 1.70 2.91 -17.30
N GLN A 151 2.51 3.77 -17.91
CA GLN A 151 3.93 3.88 -17.63
C GLN A 151 4.19 4.31 -16.18
N ARG A 152 3.45 5.31 -15.68
CA ARG A 152 3.52 5.75 -14.28
C ARG A 152 3.20 4.62 -13.32
N LYS A 153 2.12 3.87 -13.57
CA LYS A 153 1.71 2.71 -12.77
C LYS A 153 2.77 1.61 -12.77
N PHE A 154 3.38 1.36 -13.93
CA PHE A 154 4.43 0.36 -14.08
C PHE A 154 5.70 0.76 -13.32
N SER A 155 6.13 2.01 -13.42
CA SER A 155 7.32 2.51 -12.74
C SER A 155 7.12 2.66 -11.23
N ALA A 156 5.90 3.00 -10.79
CA ALA A 156 5.57 3.14 -9.37
C ALA A 156 5.57 1.79 -8.62
N ARG A 157 5.01 0.74 -9.23
CA ARG A 157 4.78 -0.55 -8.55
C ARG A 157 6.05 -1.22 -7.99
N PRO A 158 7.19 -1.34 -8.72
CA PRO A 158 8.40 -1.93 -8.15
C PRO A 158 9.00 -1.06 -7.05
N LEU A 159 8.90 0.27 -7.17
CA LEU A 159 9.32 1.20 -6.11
C LEU A 159 8.47 1.02 -4.85
N GLN A 160 7.15 0.89 -5.00
CA GLN A 160 6.23 0.59 -3.90
C GLN A 160 6.56 -0.73 -3.21
N ILE A 161 6.73 -1.83 -3.97
CA ILE A 161 7.06 -3.14 -3.41
C ILE A 161 8.40 -3.06 -2.65
N GLY A 162 9.39 -2.36 -3.21
CA GLY A 162 10.68 -2.15 -2.55
C GLY A 162 10.55 -1.36 -1.24
N ALA A 163 9.82 -0.25 -1.26
CA ALA A 163 9.59 0.58 -0.08
C ALA A 163 8.79 -0.15 1.01
N ILE A 164 7.74 -0.89 0.63
CA ILE A 164 6.94 -1.71 1.55
C ILE A 164 7.82 -2.80 2.17
N ARG A 165 8.61 -3.51 1.35
CA ARG A 165 9.51 -4.56 1.87
C ARG A 165 10.52 -4.00 2.87
N LEU A 166 11.12 -2.85 2.56
CA LEU A 166 12.05 -2.18 3.48
C LEU A 166 11.35 -1.75 4.78
N ALA A 167 10.19 -1.10 4.70
CA ALA A 167 9.40 -0.70 5.86
C ALA A 167 9.03 -1.90 6.73
N THR A 168 8.58 -2.99 6.11
CA THR A 168 8.26 -4.25 6.77
C THR A 168 9.48 -4.83 7.50
N MET A 169 10.69 -4.77 6.92
CA MET A 169 11.91 -5.19 7.62
C MET A 169 12.20 -4.36 8.87
N PHE A 170 11.99 -3.03 8.82
CA PHE A 170 12.13 -2.17 10.01
C PHE A 170 11.05 -2.44 11.06
N VAL A 171 9.81 -2.70 10.66
CA VAL A 171 8.73 -3.09 11.57
C VAL A 171 9.06 -4.42 12.26
N PHE A 172 9.49 -5.44 11.51
CA PHE A 172 9.91 -6.71 12.11
C PHE A 172 11.17 -6.56 12.98
N GLY A 173 12.15 -5.77 12.55
CA GLY A 173 13.36 -5.52 13.33
C GLY A 173 13.07 -4.82 14.65
N SER A 174 12.19 -3.81 14.64
CA SER A 174 11.76 -3.12 15.87
C SER A 174 10.86 -3.99 16.75
N ALA A 175 9.95 -4.79 16.18
CA ALA A 175 9.16 -5.75 16.92
C ALA A 175 10.04 -6.82 17.60
N PHE A 176 11.04 -7.32 16.88
CA PHE A 176 12.01 -8.25 17.44
C PHE A 176 12.82 -7.59 18.57
N LEU A 177 13.30 -6.37 18.36
CA LEU A 177 14.02 -5.61 19.40
C LEU A 177 13.16 -5.39 20.66
N PHE A 178 11.87 -5.11 20.47
CA PHE A 178 10.88 -4.96 21.54
C PHE A 178 10.64 -6.27 22.32
N VAL A 179 10.51 -7.40 21.63
CA VAL A 179 10.22 -8.71 22.24
C VAL A 179 11.47 -9.39 22.83
N ALA A 180 12.66 -9.13 22.26
CA ALA A 180 13.92 -9.77 22.63
C ALA A 180 14.23 -9.83 24.14
N PRO A 181 14.11 -8.75 24.94
CA PRO A 181 14.39 -8.83 26.38
C PRO A 181 13.43 -9.78 27.11
N TYR A 182 12.15 -9.78 26.73
CA TYR A 182 11.14 -10.67 27.32
C TYR A 182 11.39 -12.14 26.96
N LEU A 183 11.79 -12.40 25.71
CA LEU A 183 12.16 -13.75 25.28
C LEU A 183 13.42 -14.24 26.00
N ALA A 184 14.42 -13.37 26.19
CA ALA A 184 15.61 -13.69 26.95
C ALA A 184 15.26 -14.04 28.41
N LEU A 185 14.42 -13.23 29.06
CA LEU A 185 13.91 -13.52 30.42
C LEU A 185 13.23 -14.88 30.52
N TYR A 186 12.36 -15.18 29.56
CA TYR A 186 11.68 -16.46 29.49
C TYR A 186 12.67 -17.63 29.33
N ILE A 187 13.64 -17.51 28.43
CA ILE A 187 14.68 -18.53 28.22
C ILE A 187 15.54 -18.70 29.48
N PHE A 188 15.97 -17.61 30.12
CA PHE A 188 16.73 -17.69 31.38
C PHE A 188 15.95 -18.39 32.50
N SER A 189 14.64 -18.15 32.58
CA SER A 189 13.76 -18.85 33.51
C SER A 189 13.69 -20.36 33.25
N LEU A 190 13.79 -20.80 31.99
CA LEU A 190 13.82 -22.22 31.64
C LEU A 190 15.12 -22.91 32.10
N PHE A 191 16.24 -22.20 32.16
CA PHE A 191 17.53 -22.74 32.58
C PHE A 191 17.76 -22.71 34.10
N GLY A 192 16.75 -22.33 34.90
CA GLY A 192 16.80 -22.40 36.37
C GLY A 192 17.80 -21.45 37.03
N LYS A 193 18.31 -20.45 36.30
CA LYS A 193 19.18 -19.42 36.89
C LYS A 193 18.33 -18.42 37.67
N PRO A 194 18.73 -18.04 38.90
CA PRO A 194 17.99 -17.05 39.67
C PRO A 194 17.97 -15.71 38.94
N PHE A 195 16.77 -15.14 38.81
CA PHE A 195 16.56 -13.82 38.23
C PHE A 195 17.08 -12.76 39.19
N ASP A 196 18.10 -12.00 38.80
CA ASP A 196 18.56 -10.82 39.54
C ASP A 196 17.78 -9.57 39.06
N PRO A 197 16.87 -9.00 39.86
CA PRO A 197 16.04 -7.87 39.46
C PRO A 197 16.86 -6.62 39.09
N ARG A 198 18.06 -6.46 39.68
CA ARG A 198 18.91 -5.28 39.45
C ARG A 198 19.44 -5.21 38.03
N ALA A 199 19.66 -6.36 37.39
CA ALA A 199 20.15 -6.43 36.01
C ALA A 199 19.13 -5.90 34.98
N TRP A 200 17.89 -5.66 35.39
CA TRP A 200 16.76 -5.34 34.50
C TRP A 200 16.07 -4.01 34.85
N GLU A 201 16.68 -3.17 35.68
CA GLU A 201 16.16 -1.83 36.03
C GLU A 201 15.97 -0.92 34.81
N TRP A 202 16.74 -1.15 33.73
CA TRP A 202 16.65 -0.42 32.47
C TRP A 202 15.51 -0.90 31.55
N LEU A 203 14.85 -2.03 31.86
CA LEU A 203 13.85 -2.65 31.00
C LEU A 203 12.62 -1.77 30.72
N PRO A 204 12.04 -1.03 31.69
CA PRO A 204 10.91 -0.14 31.41
C PRO A 204 11.27 0.97 30.41
N LEU A 205 12.45 1.57 30.55
CA LEU A 205 12.94 2.60 29.63
C LEU A 205 13.18 2.01 28.22
N PHE A 206 13.85 0.87 28.14
CA PHE A 206 14.06 0.19 26.86
C PHE A 206 12.75 -0.22 26.18
N THR A 207 11.79 -0.70 26.97
CA THR A 207 10.46 -1.07 26.50
C THR A 207 9.72 0.14 25.96
N ALA A 208 9.76 1.27 26.66
CA ALA A 208 9.17 2.53 26.20
C ALA A 208 9.80 2.98 24.87
N LEU A 209 11.14 2.99 24.79
CA LEU A 209 11.86 3.39 23.58
C LEU A 209 11.59 2.46 22.39
N SER A 210 11.66 1.15 22.59
CA SER A 210 11.42 0.16 21.53
C SER A 210 9.95 0.11 21.10
N ALA A 211 9.00 0.32 22.01
CA ALA A 211 7.57 0.48 21.68
C ALA A 211 7.33 1.75 20.85
N GLY A 212 7.98 2.87 21.19
CA GLY A 212 7.94 4.11 20.38
C GLY A 212 8.55 3.93 18.99
N LEU A 213 9.69 3.26 18.90
CA LEU A 213 10.34 2.92 17.64
C LEU A 213 9.42 2.06 16.75
N PHE A 214 8.83 1.02 17.35
CA PHE A 214 7.89 0.13 16.67
C PHE A 214 6.64 0.89 16.18
N GLY A 215 6.07 1.76 17.03
CA GLY A 215 4.93 2.62 16.67
C GLY A 215 5.21 3.53 15.48
N ALA A 216 6.40 4.14 15.42
CA ALA A 216 6.79 5.00 14.32
C ALA A 216 6.93 4.24 12.99
N PHE A 217 7.57 3.07 13.00
CA PHE A 217 7.69 2.25 11.80
C PHE A 217 6.35 1.68 11.35
N PHE A 218 5.51 1.23 12.29
CA PHE A 218 4.18 0.73 11.99
C PHE A 218 3.28 1.82 11.38
N SER A 219 3.33 3.04 11.92
CA SER A 219 2.63 4.20 11.36
C SER A 219 3.03 4.46 9.90
N ARG A 220 4.32 4.33 9.58
CA ARG A 220 4.82 4.50 8.21
C ARG A 220 4.44 3.34 7.29
N LEU A 221 4.41 2.11 7.78
CA LEU A 221 3.95 0.98 6.98
C LEU A 221 2.46 1.13 6.62
N SER A 222 1.63 1.45 7.62
CA SER A 222 0.19 1.72 7.42
C SER A 222 -0.02 2.88 6.44
N ALA A 223 0.80 3.93 6.52
CA ALA A 223 0.81 5.05 5.58
C ALA A 223 1.02 4.64 4.12
N LEU A 224 2.03 3.81 3.91
CA LEU A 224 2.41 3.35 2.57
C LEU A 224 1.35 2.42 2.01
N GLN A 225 0.69 1.63 2.86
CA GLN A 225 -0.44 0.77 2.47
C GLN A 225 -1.69 1.58 2.14
N SER A 226 -2.08 2.55 2.96
CA SER A 226 -3.30 3.35 2.75
C SER A 226 -3.20 4.28 1.54
N ASN A 227 -2.02 4.86 1.31
CA ASN A 227 -1.80 5.88 0.28
C ASN A 227 -1.02 5.35 -0.93
N ALA A 228 -0.90 4.03 -1.09
CA ALA A 228 -0.12 3.41 -2.17
C ALA A 228 -0.52 3.95 -3.55
N ASN A 229 -1.80 4.21 -3.77
CA ASN A 229 -2.34 4.62 -5.06
C ASN A 229 -2.24 6.13 -5.35
N THR A 230 -1.98 6.95 -4.32
CA THR A 230 -1.99 8.43 -4.43
C THR A 230 -0.63 9.07 -4.24
N LEU A 231 0.37 8.31 -3.77
CA LEU A 231 1.72 8.83 -3.56
C LEU A 231 2.43 9.14 -4.88
N SER A 232 2.98 10.35 -4.97
CA SER A 232 3.88 10.77 -6.05
C SER A 232 5.11 9.85 -6.13
N LEU A 233 5.65 9.67 -7.33
CA LEU A 233 6.85 8.86 -7.59
C LEU A 233 8.05 9.32 -6.74
N ASP A 234 8.21 10.62 -6.52
CA ASP A 234 9.32 11.18 -5.75
C ASP A 234 9.23 10.82 -4.25
N ALA A 235 8.01 10.91 -3.67
CA ALA A 235 7.77 10.47 -2.31
C ALA A 235 8.04 8.96 -2.11
N LEU A 236 7.78 8.14 -3.14
CA LEU A 236 8.09 6.72 -3.14
C LEU A 236 9.59 6.44 -3.28
N ALA A 237 10.30 7.24 -4.08
CA ALA A 237 11.75 7.16 -4.22
C ALA A 237 12.45 7.55 -2.89
N GLU A 238 11.98 8.60 -2.23
CA GLU A 238 12.50 9.02 -0.93
C GLU A 238 12.19 7.98 0.15
N ALA A 239 11.00 7.37 0.12
CA ALA A 239 10.62 6.30 1.05
C ALA A 239 11.52 5.06 0.93
N LYS A 240 12.22 4.86 -0.20
CA LYS A 240 13.17 3.76 -0.38
C LYS A 240 14.49 3.99 0.38
N ARG A 241 14.78 5.22 0.81
CA ARG A 241 16.04 5.53 1.50
C ARG A 241 15.98 5.05 2.96
N PRO A 242 16.85 4.10 3.36
CA PRO A 242 16.80 3.54 4.72
C PRO A 242 17.10 4.59 5.78
N LEU A 243 17.93 5.59 5.46
CA LEU A 243 18.29 6.65 6.38
C LEU A 243 17.08 7.52 6.77
N TYR A 244 16.18 7.81 5.82
CA TYR A 244 14.96 8.55 6.10
C TYR A 244 14.03 7.76 7.04
N MET A 245 13.93 6.44 6.84
CA MET A 245 13.19 5.58 7.78
C MET A 245 13.83 5.61 9.18
N LEU A 246 15.16 5.52 9.26
CA LEU A 246 15.86 5.53 10.55
C LEU A 246 15.64 6.83 11.33
N PHE A 247 15.77 7.99 10.68
CA PHE A 247 15.49 9.28 11.31
C PHE A 247 14.08 9.34 11.88
N ARG A 248 13.10 8.79 11.16
CA ARG A 248 11.72 8.71 11.62
C ARG A 248 11.57 7.82 12.85
N GLY A 249 12.30 6.71 12.89
CA GLY A 249 12.37 5.85 14.08
C GLY A 249 12.92 6.59 15.31
N ILE A 250 13.98 7.39 15.12
CA ILE A 250 14.57 8.22 16.20
C ILE A 250 13.54 9.22 16.74
N VAL A 251 12.80 9.90 15.86
CA VAL A 251 11.74 10.84 16.29
C VAL A 251 10.66 10.11 17.10
N GLY A 252 10.27 8.90 16.69
CA GLY A 252 9.35 8.05 17.45
C GLY A 252 9.87 7.68 18.84
N MET A 253 11.14 7.31 18.93
CA MET A 253 11.81 7.05 20.20
C MET A 253 11.84 8.29 21.10
N SER A 254 12.17 9.46 20.54
CA SER A 254 12.17 10.72 21.29
C SER A 254 10.77 11.05 21.83
N GLY A 255 9.71 10.89 21.02
CA GLY A 255 8.33 11.08 21.46
C GLY A 255 7.96 10.14 22.62
N ALA A 256 8.32 8.86 22.52
CA ALA A 256 8.10 7.91 23.60
C ALA A 256 8.91 8.23 24.86
N LEU A 257 10.12 8.75 24.72
CA LEU A 257 10.96 9.19 25.83
C LEU A 257 10.33 10.37 26.57
N PHE A 258 9.81 11.36 25.84
CA PHE A 258 9.07 12.47 26.44
C PHE A 258 7.83 11.98 27.21
N VAL A 259 7.03 11.09 26.61
CA VAL A 259 5.87 10.50 27.28
C VAL A 259 6.27 9.69 28.51
N PHE A 260 7.37 8.93 28.46
CA PHE A 260 7.89 8.19 29.59
C PHE A 260 8.19 9.12 30.78
N PHE A 261 8.98 10.17 30.58
CA PHE A 261 9.31 11.12 31.66
C PHE A 261 8.10 11.91 32.13
N PHE A 262 7.20 12.25 31.21
CA PHE A 262 5.97 12.94 31.54
C PHE A 262 5.07 12.09 32.43
N LEU A 263 4.90 10.81 32.13
CA LEU A 263 4.17 9.87 32.99
C LEU A 263 4.90 9.66 34.33
N GLN A 264 6.24 9.58 34.31
CA GLN A 264 7.04 9.42 35.52
C GLN A 264 6.94 10.61 36.47
N SER A 265 6.74 11.82 35.93
CA SER A 265 6.58 13.03 36.75
C SER A 265 5.34 13.01 37.64
N GLY A 266 4.37 12.12 37.39
CA GLY A 266 3.13 12.03 38.15
C GLY A 266 2.18 13.21 37.94
N LEU A 267 2.41 14.02 36.89
CA LEU A 267 1.59 15.18 36.54
C LEU A 267 0.16 14.77 36.15
N ILE A 268 -0.01 13.57 35.56
CA ILE A 268 -1.31 12.99 35.27
C ILE A 268 -1.48 11.71 36.10
N GLN A 269 -2.57 11.65 36.87
CA GLN A 269 -2.93 10.50 37.70
C GLN A 269 -4.26 9.92 37.23
N GLY A 270 -4.41 8.60 37.32
CA GLY A 270 -5.64 7.89 36.97
C GLY A 270 -5.39 6.42 36.66
N ASN A 271 -6.46 5.62 36.60
CA ASN A 271 -6.37 4.17 36.36
C ASN A 271 -5.86 3.79 34.95
N LEU A 272 -5.87 4.74 34.01
CA LEU A 272 -5.35 4.55 32.65
C LEU A 272 -3.85 4.86 32.53
N PHE A 273 -3.20 5.31 33.60
CA PHE A 273 -1.79 5.68 33.61
C PHE A 273 -0.96 4.68 34.41
N PRO A 274 0.25 4.35 33.93
CA PRO A 274 1.09 3.36 34.58
C PRO A 274 1.60 3.85 35.94
N LYS A 275 1.55 3.00 36.95
CA LYS A 275 2.14 3.27 38.26
C LYS A 275 3.58 2.78 38.26
N PHE A 276 4.54 3.70 38.31
CA PHE A 276 5.96 3.38 38.23
C PHE A 276 6.45 2.48 39.36
N LYS A 277 5.80 2.54 40.53
CA LYS A 277 6.09 1.65 41.68
C LYS A 277 5.71 0.19 41.44
N GLU A 278 4.83 -0.07 40.47
CA GLU A 278 4.29 -1.39 40.12
C GLU A 278 4.83 -1.89 38.76
N LEU A 279 5.87 -1.24 38.22
CA LEU A 279 6.53 -1.70 37.00
C LEU A 279 7.36 -2.94 37.30
N GLY A 280 7.02 -4.05 36.64
CA GLY A 280 7.72 -5.30 36.82
C GLY A 280 7.02 -6.46 36.13
N PHE A 281 7.25 -7.65 36.65
CA PHE A 281 6.70 -8.90 36.14
C PHE A 281 5.78 -9.53 37.17
N SER A 282 4.58 -9.93 36.74
CA SER A 282 3.72 -10.81 37.52
C SER A 282 3.96 -12.24 37.09
N VAL A 283 4.42 -13.07 38.04
CA VAL A 283 4.48 -14.51 37.84
C VAL A 283 3.09 -15.07 38.11
N VAL A 284 2.46 -15.61 37.09
CA VAL A 284 1.21 -16.36 37.26
C VAL A 284 1.56 -17.85 37.29
N GLU A 285 1.37 -18.48 38.45
CA GLU A 285 1.45 -19.92 38.59
C GLU A 285 0.06 -20.49 38.32
N TRP A 286 -0.10 -21.29 37.26
CA TRP A 286 -1.38 -21.94 36.99
C TRP A 286 -1.57 -23.07 38.01
N PRO A 287 -2.65 -23.08 38.81
CA PRO A 287 -2.89 -24.17 39.73
C PRO A 287 -3.08 -25.44 38.89
N SER A 288 -2.18 -26.40 39.06
CA SER A 288 -2.42 -27.76 38.58
C SER A 288 -3.63 -28.26 39.36
N GLU A 289 -4.72 -28.55 38.67
CA GLU A 289 -5.96 -29.06 39.26
C GLU A 289 -5.63 -30.32 40.08
N VAL A 290 -5.50 -30.16 41.40
CA VAL A 290 -5.30 -31.26 42.32
C VAL A 290 -6.65 -31.97 42.41
N GLN A 291 -6.76 -33.15 41.78
CA GLN A 291 -7.90 -34.02 42.00
C GLN A 291 -8.10 -34.20 43.51
N PRO A 292 -9.34 -34.05 44.04
CA PRO A 292 -9.60 -34.29 45.44
C PRO A 292 -9.31 -35.76 45.75
N SER A 293 -8.24 -36.00 46.51
CA SER A 293 -7.94 -37.33 47.05
C SER A 293 -9.07 -37.71 48.01
N PRO A 294 -9.81 -38.81 47.76
CA PRO A 294 -10.89 -39.22 48.64
C PRO A 294 -10.27 -39.92 49.85
N GLY A 295 -10.29 -39.23 50.99
CA GLY A 295 -10.26 -39.85 52.30
C GLY A 295 -8.96 -39.74 53.07
N ASN A 296 -8.85 -38.70 53.89
CA ASN A 296 -8.35 -38.91 55.25
C ASN A 296 -8.97 -37.87 56.21
N LYS A 297 -10.02 -38.28 56.92
CA LYS A 297 -10.62 -37.52 58.01
C LYS A 297 -9.93 -37.94 59.31
N ASN A 298 -8.72 -37.49 59.57
CA ASN A 298 -8.14 -37.53 60.92
C ASN A 298 -7.21 -36.34 61.09
N GLY A 299 -7.59 -35.45 62.00
CA GLY A 299 -6.85 -34.23 62.30
C GLY A 299 -5.57 -34.48 63.09
N ALA A 300 -4.54 -33.69 62.80
CA ALA A 300 -3.54 -33.25 63.76
C ALA A 300 -2.78 -32.06 63.15
N GLN A 301 -2.52 -31.06 64.00
CA GLN A 301 -1.76 -29.85 63.70
C GLN A 301 -0.29 -30.15 63.39
N LEU A 302 0.34 -29.12 62.80
CA LEU A 302 1.75 -28.73 62.94
C LEU A 302 2.75 -29.47 62.03
N SER A 303 3.29 -28.72 61.06
CA SER A 303 4.73 -28.37 61.00
C SER A 303 5.08 -27.83 59.61
N SER A 304 5.57 -26.60 59.59
CA SER A 304 6.39 -26.06 58.51
C SER A 304 7.65 -26.92 58.32
N THR A 305 7.78 -27.62 57.20
CA THR A 305 9.05 -27.77 56.44
C THR A 305 8.86 -28.64 55.20
N THR A 306 9.40 -28.14 54.08
CA THR A 306 9.71 -28.83 52.81
C THR A 306 8.54 -29.06 51.83
N PRO A 307 8.52 -28.35 50.68
CA PRO A 307 7.73 -28.78 49.54
C PRO A 307 8.52 -29.86 48.78
N THR A 308 8.42 -31.12 49.23
CA THR A 308 8.88 -32.28 48.45
C THR A 308 7.66 -33.07 47.97
N ALA A 309 6.82 -32.41 47.19
CA ALA A 309 5.86 -33.10 46.33
C ALA A 309 6.33 -32.87 44.90
N SER A 310 7.07 -33.85 44.38
CA SER A 310 7.44 -33.95 42.97
C SER A 310 6.17 -34.13 42.13
N VAL A 311 5.51 -33.01 41.81
CA VAL A 311 4.58 -32.95 40.69
C VAL A 311 5.44 -33.05 39.44
N THR A 312 5.53 -34.25 38.87
CA THR A 312 6.16 -34.55 37.57
C THR A 312 5.30 -34.04 36.43
N GLY A 313 5.03 -32.74 36.44
CA GLY A 313 4.53 -31.96 35.33
C GLY A 313 5.26 -30.63 35.44
N LEU A 314 6.06 -30.26 34.45
CA LEU A 314 6.78 -28.97 34.44
C LEU A 314 5.77 -27.86 34.75
N PRO A 315 5.82 -27.19 35.92
CA PRO A 315 4.88 -26.13 36.22
C PRO A 315 5.14 -25.03 35.19
N TRP A 316 4.18 -24.82 34.28
CA TRP A 316 4.26 -23.79 33.26
C TRP A 316 4.20 -22.44 33.95
N ARG A 317 5.37 -21.87 34.24
CA ARG A 317 5.53 -20.54 34.84
C ARG A 317 5.61 -19.52 33.70
N ILE A 318 4.53 -18.79 33.46
CA ILE A 318 4.52 -17.72 32.45
C ILE A 318 4.84 -16.40 33.17
N VAL A 319 5.89 -15.72 32.69
CA VAL A 319 6.27 -14.39 33.15
C VAL A 319 5.55 -13.38 32.26
N LEU A 320 4.56 -12.68 32.82
CA LEU A 320 3.79 -11.66 32.10
C LEU A 320 4.21 -10.26 32.54
N PRO A 321 4.20 -9.26 31.63
CA PRO A 321 4.39 -7.87 32.01
C PRO A 321 3.26 -7.43 32.96
N SER A 322 3.57 -6.64 33.98
CA SER A 322 2.55 -6.08 34.87
C SER A 322 1.59 -5.15 34.11
N GLU A 323 0.40 -4.93 34.67
CA GLU A 323 -0.61 -4.02 34.10
C GLU A 323 -0.02 -2.62 33.80
N SER A 324 0.76 -2.08 34.75
CA SER A 324 1.45 -0.80 34.57
C SER A 324 2.46 -0.83 33.42
N LEU A 325 3.18 -1.94 33.22
CA LEU A 325 4.12 -2.06 32.11
C LEU A 325 3.38 -2.15 30.76
N ALA A 326 2.25 -2.84 30.71
CA ALA A 326 1.40 -2.92 29.53
C ALA A 326 0.82 -1.54 29.14
N LEU A 327 0.34 -0.76 30.11
CA LEU A 327 -0.12 0.61 29.88
C LEU A 327 0.99 1.51 29.34
N LEU A 328 2.21 1.39 29.90
CA LEU A 328 3.36 2.13 29.41
C LEU A 328 3.66 1.81 27.95
N ILE A 329 3.65 0.52 27.58
CA ILE A 329 3.83 0.06 26.19
C ILE A 329 2.84 0.75 25.25
N VAL A 330 1.55 0.77 25.61
CA VAL A 330 0.48 1.37 24.80
C VAL A 330 0.74 2.86 24.59
N TRP A 331 1.02 3.61 25.66
CA TRP A 331 1.27 5.04 25.58
C TRP A 331 2.53 5.37 24.79
N SER A 332 3.62 4.63 24.98
CA SER A 332 4.85 4.82 24.21
C SER A 332 4.68 4.46 22.73
N PHE A 333 3.94 3.41 22.42
CA PHE A 333 3.59 3.06 21.04
C PHE A 333 2.77 4.17 20.35
N LEU A 334 1.74 4.69 21.05
CA LEU A 334 0.93 5.80 20.56
C LEU A 334 1.76 7.08 20.37
N ALA A 335 2.70 7.35 21.27
CA ALA A 335 3.64 8.47 21.14
C ALA A 335 4.48 8.35 19.87
N GLY A 336 4.95 7.15 19.54
CA GLY A 336 5.64 6.85 18.27
C GLY A 336 4.76 7.08 17.04
N PHE A 337 3.43 7.00 17.18
CA PHE A 337 2.45 7.23 16.11
C PHE A 337 2.08 8.72 15.90
N SER A 338 2.50 9.60 16.82
CA SER A 338 2.01 10.98 16.94
C SER A 338 2.25 11.88 15.72
N GLU A 339 3.27 11.60 14.89
CA GLU A 339 3.58 12.38 13.67
C GLU A 339 2.39 12.44 12.70
N ARG A 340 1.50 11.45 12.74
CA ARG A 340 0.29 11.40 11.90
C ARG A 340 -0.98 11.63 12.71
N LEU A 341 -0.99 11.18 13.95
CA LEU A 341 -2.16 11.31 14.82
C LEU A 341 -2.52 12.79 15.03
N VAL A 342 -1.51 13.64 15.25
CA VAL A 342 -1.73 15.08 15.47
C VAL A 342 -2.27 15.79 14.23
N PRO A 343 -1.64 15.72 13.03
CA PRO A 343 -2.21 16.34 11.84
C PRO A 343 -3.57 15.77 11.42
N ASN A 344 -3.81 14.47 11.61
CA ASN A 344 -5.09 13.84 11.27
C ASN A 344 -6.21 14.31 12.21
N ILE A 345 -5.95 14.46 13.50
CA ILE A 345 -6.93 15.01 14.45
C ILE A 345 -7.20 16.48 14.16
N LEU A 346 -6.16 17.27 13.88
CA LEU A 346 -6.33 18.68 13.54
C LEU A 346 -7.13 18.85 12.24
N SER A 347 -6.79 18.14 11.17
CA SER A 347 -7.52 18.21 9.90
C SER A 347 -8.96 17.68 9.99
N SER A 348 -9.22 16.67 10.83
CA SER A 348 -10.59 16.17 11.06
C SER A 348 -11.41 17.16 11.88
N THR A 349 -10.80 17.80 12.89
CA THR A 349 -11.43 18.88 13.67
C THR A 349 -11.71 20.08 12.78
N ASP A 350 -10.77 20.49 11.93
CA ASP A 350 -10.91 21.62 11.01
C ASP A 350 -12.03 21.39 9.98
N LYS A 351 -12.13 20.17 9.42
CA LYS A 351 -13.27 19.77 8.58
C LYS A 351 -14.59 19.82 9.34
N THR A 352 -14.61 19.31 10.57
CA THR A 352 -15.83 19.32 11.41
C THR A 352 -16.26 20.76 11.73
N LEU A 353 -15.31 21.66 12.01
CA LEU A 353 -15.56 23.08 12.24
C LEU A 353 -16.04 23.80 10.98
N THR A 354 -15.46 23.48 9.82
CA THR A 354 -15.87 24.03 8.53
C THR A 354 -17.29 23.58 8.17
N ASP A 355 -17.60 22.30 8.34
CA ASP A 355 -18.94 21.72 8.13
C ASP A 355 -19.97 22.30 9.09
N ALA A 356 -19.61 22.51 10.37
CA ALA A 356 -20.48 23.14 11.36
C ALA A 356 -20.76 24.61 11.02
N THR A 357 -19.74 25.34 10.55
CA THR A 357 -19.86 26.73 10.11
C THR A 357 -20.76 26.85 8.88
N GLN A 358 -20.60 25.95 7.88
CA GLN A 358 -21.48 25.92 6.70
C GLN A 358 -22.94 25.61 7.05
N ARG A 359 -23.20 24.72 8.02
CA ARG A 359 -24.58 24.44 8.48
C ARG A 359 -25.18 25.57 9.30
N GLY A 360 -24.35 26.37 9.99
CA GLY A 360 -24.79 27.55 10.74
C GLY A 360 -25.19 28.72 9.85
N LEU A 361 -24.54 28.88 8.69
CA LEU A 361 -24.82 29.94 7.71
C LEU A 361 -26.00 29.65 6.77
N SER A 362 -26.51 28.40 6.75
CA SER A 362 -27.66 28.01 5.92
C SER A 362 -29.01 28.06 6.66
N LYS A 363 -29.02 28.55 7.90
CA LYS A 363 -30.21 28.84 8.70
C LYS A 363 -30.34 30.34 8.87
#